data_AF-A0AAD4BJE6-F1
#
_entry.id   AF-A0AAD4BJE6-F1
#
_cell.length_a   1.000
_cell.length_b   1.000
_cell.length_c   1.000
_cell.angle_alpha   90.00
_cell.angle_beta   90.00
_cell.angle_gamma   90.00
#
_symmetry.space_group_name_H-M   'P 1'
#
loop_
_entity.id
_entity.type
_entity.pdbx_description
1 polymer ?
#
loop_
_entity_poly.entity_id
_entity_poly.type
_entity_poly.pdbx_seq_one_letter_code
_entity_poly.pdbx_strand_id
1 'polypeptide(L)'
;MRPATSSRLTFMERETVTMSSFFIEHHTDQPEFNLLEEQDHQRMIEYAGSDALENKLTATSTSEYMAYPDFIYNGRPAGCMGPPITIYEKVFADITDDLAHLENLPDSNQDILDEIGDFANQSLETYSSTFERESTLYHLIENLLGVEMIRNEDYSTFTDVKRHAVAKERDAIYLHVECKNELGMGGMERGALTMLRYIANPKYAPIRNTTCCPCIHVSIAGPYISFGGSILTDIYNFQPFTDYLFPGSYSYMASKTNHIAKVFGVFRSALNKLRDKYKGLEYYGPMRKNRSRLFPQPAYLGDPNIQTLAFETRFLPHGCYYSPIRRALFLAKFGGQQVMVKFSERYSPDAHHAVAKAGLAPKLLFHTRLRGGVHMAIMEYIDGSDANREFSRELPDDVIKQVEAAITILHDMNLVHGGVRRSNILIKKEQASAAATDVDPARHAYRAYLVDFDRVSLASVDRYTPFLNMVIYWPPGVRPGGLMEKEHDEVLLQRILRSGSEF
;
A
#
# COMPACT_ATOMS: atom_id res chain seq x y z
N MET A 1 14.83 45.66 -26.02
CA MET A 1 15.76 45.05 -25.06
C MET A 1 15.64 45.74 -23.71
N ARG A 2 14.91 45.13 -22.78
CA ARG A 2 14.98 45.25 -21.31
C ARG A 2 14.58 43.87 -20.76
N PRO A 3 15.21 43.37 -19.69
CA PRO A 3 15.19 41.95 -19.35
C PRO A 3 13.95 41.56 -18.54
N ALA A 4 13.47 40.33 -18.76
CA ALA A 4 12.40 39.70 -18.00
C ALA A 4 12.88 39.30 -16.60
N THR A 5 12.21 39.82 -15.57
CA THR A 5 12.36 39.42 -14.18
C THR A 5 11.73 38.05 -13.95
N SER A 6 12.56 37.07 -13.61
CA SER A 6 12.16 35.76 -13.11
C SER A 6 11.52 35.89 -11.72
N SER A 7 10.19 35.85 -11.65
CA SER A 7 9.47 35.68 -10.39
C SER A 7 9.58 34.22 -9.94
N ARG A 8 10.49 33.96 -8.99
CA ARG A 8 10.48 32.74 -8.16
C ARG A 8 9.16 32.72 -7.40
N LEU A 9 8.29 31.76 -7.74
CA LEU A 9 7.14 31.39 -6.92
C LEU A 9 7.68 30.73 -5.64
N THR A 10 7.84 31.54 -4.61
CA THR A 10 7.88 31.10 -3.22
C THR A 10 6.55 30.41 -2.92
N PHE A 11 6.60 29.10 -2.68
CA PHE A 11 5.52 28.36 -2.04
C PHE A 11 5.35 28.94 -0.64
N MET A 12 4.43 29.89 -0.50
CA MET A 12 3.93 30.30 0.81
C MET A 12 3.13 29.13 1.37
N GLU A 13 3.58 28.65 2.52
CA GLU A 13 2.81 27.84 3.45
C GLU A 13 1.41 28.44 3.60
N ARG A 14 0.41 27.75 3.06
CA ARG A 14 -0.97 27.90 3.51
C ARG A 14 -1.23 26.73 4.43
N GLU A 15 -1.52 27.08 5.67
CA GLU A 15 -2.04 26.23 6.74
C GLU A 15 -2.88 25.09 6.15
N THR A 16 -2.28 23.91 6.08
CA THR A 16 -3.02 22.66 6.00
C THR A 16 -3.89 22.60 7.23
N VAL A 17 -5.20 22.84 7.04
CA VAL A 17 -6.22 22.45 8.02
C VAL A 17 -5.91 21.00 8.39
N THR A 18 -5.48 20.87 9.63
CA THR A 18 -4.81 19.69 10.14
C THR A 18 -5.75 18.50 10.10
N MET A 19 -5.27 17.35 9.62
CA MET A 19 -5.85 16.02 9.88
C MET A 19 -5.89 15.69 11.39
N SER A 20 -5.54 16.62 12.28
CA SER A 20 -5.48 16.42 13.72
C SER A 20 -6.84 16.44 14.41
N SER A 21 -7.90 16.97 13.78
CA SER A 21 -9.22 17.09 14.43
C SER A 21 -10.01 15.78 14.53
N PHE A 22 -9.48 14.66 14.00
CA PHE A 22 -10.07 13.32 14.14
C PHE A 22 -9.16 12.30 14.85
N PHE A 23 -7.98 12.68 15.31
CA PHE A 23 -7.12 11.81 16.12
C PHE A 23 -7.20 12.24 17.59
N ILE A 24 -7.85 11.41 18.40
CA ILE A 24 -8.09 11.62 19.83
C ILE A 24 -6.81 11.40 20.65
N GLU A 25 -6.64 12.21 21.68
CA GLU A 25 -5.66 12.06 22.77
C GLU A 25 -5.66 10.63 23.34
N HIS A 26 -4.49 10.00 23.35
CA HIS A 26 -4.29 8.68 23.95
C HIS A 26 -4.32 8.77 25.47
N HIS A 27 -5.41 8.32 26.08
CA HIS A 27 -5.39 7.87 27.47
C HIS A 27 -4.92 6.41 27.54
N THR A 28 -3.81 6.25 28.26
CA THR A 28 -3.16 5.01 28.65
C THR A 28 -4.04 4.13 29.52
N ASP A 29 -3.76 2.83 29.44
CA ASP A 29 -4.34 1.71 30.22
C ASP A 29 -5.76 1.29 29.82
N GLN A 30 -5.88 0.39 28.83
CA GLN A 30 -6.79 -0.77 28.82
C GLN A 30 -6.38 -1.79 27.73
N PRO A 31 -6.61 -3.11 27.93
CA PRO A 31 -6.29 -4.17 26.97
C PRO A 31 -7.36 -4.29 25.87
N GLU A 32 -7.57 -3.24 25.07
CA GLU A 32 -8.55 -3.21 23.96
C GLU A 32 -7.94 -3.32 22.55
N PHE A 33 -6.75 -3.91 22.41
CA PHE A 33 -6.12 -4.18 21.10
C PHE A 33 -6.96 -5.06 20.14
N ASN A 34 -8.10 -5.63 20.60
CA ASN A 34 -8.92 -6.56 19.83
C ASN A 34 -10.02 -5.92 18.97
N LEU A 35 -10.22 -4.60 19.02
CA LEU A 35 -11.33 -3.90 18.34
C LEU A 35 -10.89 -2.77 17.40
N LEU A 36 -9.62 -2.37 17.38
CA LEU A 36 -9.21 -1.16 16.66
C LEU A 36 -9.45 -1.24 15.15
N GLU A 37 -9.02 -2.33 14.49
CA GLU A 37 -9.22 -2.47 13.04
C GLU A 37 -10.70 -2.53 12.66
N GLU A 38 -11.54 -3.10 13.53
CA GLU A 38 -12.98 -3.18 13.31
C GLU A 38 -13.66 -1.82 13.54
N GLN A 39 -13.20 -1.04 14.51
CA GLN A 39 -13.63 0.34 14.73
C GLN A 39 -13.24 1.22 13.54
N ASP A 40 -12.01 1.11 13.05
CA ASP A 40 -11.53 1.86 11.88
C ASP A 40 -12.28 1.44 10.61
N HIS A 41 -12.52 0.14 10.41
CA HIS A 41 -13.38 -0.38 9.34
C HIS A 41 -14.78 0.25 9.42
N GLN A 42 -15.38 0.30 10.61
CA GLN A 42 -16.71 0.89 10.81
C GLN A 42 -16.73 2.39 10.53
N ARG A 43 -15.72 3.15 10.97
CA ARG A 43 -15.57 4.58 10.63
C ARG A 43 -15.45 4.79 9.12
N MET A 44 -14.75 3.90 8.42
CA MET A 44 -14.66 3.93 6.97
C MET A 44 -16.01 3.73 6.29
N ILE A 45 -16.87 2.85 6.83
CA ILE A 45 -18.25 2.68 6.34
C ILE A 45 -19.12 3.92 6.61
N GLU A 46 -19.00 4.52 7.79
CA GLU A 46 -19.73 5.73 8.14
C GLU A 46 -19.33 6.92 7.26
N TYR A 47 -18.02 7.11 7.05
CA TYR A 47 -17.53 8.10 6.08
C TYR A 47 -18.09 7.80 4.68
N ALA A 48 -18.06 6.55 4.26
CA ALA A 48 -18.58 6.16 2.96
C ALA A 48 -20.08 6.43 2.81
N GLY A 49 -20.85 6.38 3.91
CA GLY A 49 -22.26 6.75 3.97
C GLY A 49 -22.55 8.24 4.14
N SER A 50 -21.53 9.09 4.33
CA SER A 50 -21.70 10.52 4.64
C SER A 50 -21.95 11.41 3.42
N ASP A 51 -22.54 12.59 3.63
CA ASP A 51 -22.65 13.64 2.62
C ASP A 51 -21.28 14.19 2.19
N ALA A 52 -20.25 14.06 3.03
CA ALA A 52 -18.90 14.51 2.70
C ALA A 52 -18.31 13.71 1.53
N LEU A 53 -18.48 12.38 1.50
CA LEU A 53 -18.07 11.57 0.35
C LEU A 53 -18.92 11.89 -0.88
N GLU A 54 -20.22 12.10 -0.70
CA GLU A 54 -21.13 12.44 -1.80
C GLU A 54 -20.73 13.75 -2.48
N ASN A 55 -20.51 14.80 -1.68
CA ASN A 55 -20.03 16.09 -2.17
C ASN A 55 -18.65 15.99 -2.85
N LYS A 56 -17.75 15.15 -2.31
CA LYS A 56 -16.45 14.89 -2.95
C LYS A 56 -16.60 14.20 -4.31
N LEU A 57 -17.56 13.28 -4.44
CA LEU A 57 -17.88 12.61 -5.70
C LEU A 57 -18.50 13.58 -6.71
N THR A 58 -19.38 14.48 -6.29
CA THR A 58 -20.07 15.43 -7.17
C THR A 58 -19.24 16.69 -7.49
N ALA A 59 -18.10 16.89 -6.82
CA ALA A 59 -17.18 17.99 -7.08
C ALA A 59 -16.85 18.12 -8.59
N THR A 60 -17.08 19.32 -9.12
CA THR A 60 -16.87 19.65 -10.54
C THR A 60 -15.52 20.32 -10.79
N SER A 61 -14.92 20.86 -9.73
CA SER A 61 -13.58 21.47 -9.75
C SER A 61 -12.59 20.74 -8.83
N THR A 62 -11.29 20.90 -9.09
CA THR A 62 -10.24 20.37 -8.21
C THR A 62 -10.29 21.03 -6.83
N SER A 63 -10.61 22.33 -6.76
CA SER A 63 -10.78 23.06 -5.50
C SER A 63 -11.91 22.50 -4.64
N GLU A 64 -13.07 22.18 -5.23
CA GLU A 64 -14.15 21.51 -4.52
C GLU A 64 -13.72 20.12 -4.05
N TYR A 65 -13.04 19.35 -4.90
CA TYR A 65 -12.59 18.01 -4.55
C TYR A 65 -11.63 18.00 -3.36
N MET A 66 -10.71 18.97 -3.31
CA MET A 66 -9.72 19.14 -2.24
C MET A 66 -10.31 19.71 -0.95
N ALA A 67 -11.52 20.25 -0.96
CA ALA A 67 -12.19 20.75 0.24
C ALA A 67 -12.66 19.63 1.18
N TYR A 68 -12.69 18.38 0.70
CA TYR A 68 -13.12 17.21 1.48
C TYR A 68 -11.93 16.29 1.79
N PRO A 69 -11.89 15.64 2.97
CA PRO A 69 -10.71 14.87 3.38
C PRO A 69 -10.51 13.63 2.51
N ASP A 70 -9.26 13.17 2.39
CA ASP A 70 -8.91 11.94 1.68
C ASP A 70 -8.97 10.76 2.65
N PHE A 71 -9.96 9.89 2.46
CA PHE A 71 -10.10 8.63 3.22
C PHE A 71 -9.81 7.39 2.37
N ILE A 72 -9.32 7.60 1.14
CA ILE A 72 -8.83 6.54 0.27
C ILE A 72 -7.30 6.53 0.27
N TYR A 73 -6.74 5.34 0.38
CA TYR A 73 -5.31 5.11 0.26
C TYR A 73 -5.00 4.75 -1.18
N ASN A 74 -4.83 5.75 -2.03
CA ASN A 74 -4.53 5.60 -3.47
C ASN A 74 -3.20 6.25 -3.90
N GLY A 75 -2.40 6.71 -2.93
CA GLY A 75 -1.16 7.44 -3.15
C GLY A 75 -1.32 8.94 -3.38
N ARG A 76 -2.54 9.49 -3.28
CA ARG A 76 -2.82 10.91 -3.50
C ARG A 76 -3.63 11.51 -2.34
N PRO A 77 -3.10 12.54 -1.66
CA PRO A 77 -1.76 13.10 -1.79
C PRO A 77 -0.67 12.07 -1.47
N ALA A 78 0.59 12.41 -1.74
CA ALA A 78 1.74 11.54 -1.56
C ALA A 78 1.96 11.02 -0.12
N GLY A 79 1.10 11.36 0.85
CA GLY A 79 0.98 10.80 2.21
C GLY A 79 -0.03 9.63 2.34
N CYS A 80 -0.98 9.49 1.42
CA CYS A 80 -2.08 8.51 1.46
C CYS A 80 -1.77 7.21 0.67
N MET A 81 -0.60 6.59 0.91
CA MET A 81 -0.25 5.30 0.29
C MET A 81 -0.61 4.19 1.27
N GLY A 82 -1.39 3.21 0.82
CA GLY A 82 -1.68 2.00 1.59
C GLY A 82 -0.58 0.94 1.43
N PRO A 83 -0.61 -0.13 2.23
CA PRO A 83 0.17 -1.34 1.97
C PRO A 83 -0.18 -1.93 0.59
N PRO A 84 0.70 -2.71 -0.07
CA PRO A 84 0.37 -3.35 -1.35
C PRO A 84 -0.91 -4.18 -1.26
N ILE A 85 -1.89 -3.99 -2.15
CA ILE A 85 -3.15 -4.76 -2.10
C ILE A 85 -2.93 -6.26 -2.36
N THR A 86 -1.80 -6.62 -2.96
CA THR A 86 -1.35 -7.99 -3.23
C THR A 86 -1.10 -8.82 -1.97
N ILE A 87 -0.86 -8.19 -0.80
CA ILE A 87 -0.69 -8.93 0.46
C ILE A 87 -2.04 -9.39 1.06
N TYR A 88 -3.17 -8.85 0.58
CA TYR A 88 -4.51 -9.16 1.08
C TYR A 88 -5.31 -10.08 0.15
N GLU A 89 -5.03 -10.02 -1.15
CA GLU A 89 -5.76 -10.80 -2.14
C GLU A 89 -4.80 -11.48 -3.12
N LYS A 90 -4.81 -12.82 -3.13
CA LYS A 90 -4.00 -13.64 -4.03
C LYS A 90 -4.28 -13.32 -5.49
N VAL A 91 -5.51 -13.03 -5.87
CA VAL A 91 -5.83 -12.68 -7.26
C VAL A 91 -5.08 -11.43 -7.71
N PHE A 92 -4.90 -10.44 -6.82
CA PHE A 92 -4.14 -9.22 -7.14
C PHE A 92 -2.64 -9.49 -7.21
N ALA A 93 -2.13 -10.39 -6.38
CA ALA A 93 -0.76 -10.87 -6.48
C ALA A 93 -0.50 -11.60 -7.82
N ASP A 94 -1.43 -12.46 -8.25
CA ASP A 94 -1.38 -13.14 -9.55
C ASP A 94 -1.40 -12.13 -10.72
N ILE A 95 -2.30 -11.13 -10.70
CA ILE A 95 -2.33 -10.05 -11.72
C ILE A 95 -0.96 -9.38 -11.82
N THR A 96 -0.37 -9.01 -10.69
CA THR A 96 0.89 -8.27 -10.66
C THR A 96 2.04 -9.08 -11.27
N ASP A 97 2.14 -10.37 -10.94
CA ASP A 97 3.16 -11.26 -11.52
C ASP A 97 2.91 -11.51 -13.01
N ASP A 98 1.66 -11.78 -13.40
CA ASP A 98 1.31 -12.05 -14.80
C ASP A 98 1.54 -10.81 -15.69
N LEU A 99 1.26 -9.60 -15.18
CA LEU A 99 1.54 -8.34 -15.89
C LEU A 99 3.05 -8.05 -16.01
N ALA A 100 3.83 -8.36 -14.98
CA ALA A 100 5.29 -8.19 -14.99
C ALA A 100 6.00 -9.16 -15.95
N HIS A 101 5.30 -10.21 -16.39
CA HIS A 101 5.82 -11.30 -17.19
C HIS A 101 4.94 -11.61 -18.41
N LEU A 102 4.26 -10.59 -18.97
CA LEU A 102 3.35 -10.72 -20.13
C LEU A 102 4.02 -11.38 -21.34
N GLU A 103 5.33 -11.19 -21.52
CA GLU A 103 6.13 -11.80 -22.58
C GLU A 103 6.16 -13.34 -22.50
N ASN A 104 5.96 -13.90 -21.29
CA ASN A 104 5.95 -15.33 -21.07
C ASN A 104 4.56 -15.96 -21.30
N LEU A 105 3.51 -15.15 -21.43
CA LEU A 105 2.17 -15.64 -21.77
C LEU A 105 2.08 -15.97 -23.26
N PRO A 106 1.37 -17.04 -23.65
CA PRO A 106 1.17 -17.38 -25.06
C PRO A 106 0.41 -16.27 -25.79
N ASP A 107 0.63 -16.17 -27.10
CA ASP A 107 -0.12 -15.24 -27.94
C ASP A 107 -1.61 -15.59 -27.95
N SER A 108 -2.44 -14.54 -28.01
CA SER A 108 -3.89 -14.71 -28.08
C SER A 108 -4.31 -15.28 -29.43
N ASN A 109 -5.42 -16.03 -29.43
CA ASN A 109 -5.98 -16.57 -30.66
C ASN A 109 -6.57 -15.45 -31.54
N GLN A 110 -6.85 -15.76 -32.81
CA GLN A 110 -7.33 -14.77 -33.77
C GLN A 110 -8.65 -14.12 -33.34
N ASP A 111 -9.59 -14.89 -32.79
CA ASP A 111 -10.89 -14.37 -32.34
C ASP A 111 -10.74 -13.25 -31.29
N ILE A 112 -9.87 -13.45 -30.30
CA ILE A 112 -9.58 -12.42 -29.28
C ILE A 112 -8.87 -11.21 -29.91
N LEU A 113 -7.96 -11.44 -30.87
CA LEU A 113 -7.28 -10.34 -31.56
C LEU A 113 -8.25 -9.49 -32.39
N ASP A 114 -9.24 -10.12 -33.02
CA ASP A 114 -10.31 -9.45 -33.77
C ASP A 114 -11.22 -8.65 -32.82
N GLU A 115 -11.62 -9.22 -31.67
CA GLU A 115 -12.39 -8.50 -30.65
C GLU A 115 -11.63 -7.28 -30.08
N ILE A 116 -10.31 -7.41 -29.87
CA ILE A 116 -9.46 -6.26 -29.47
C ILE A 116 -9.37 -5.23 -30.59
N GLY A 117 -9.32 -5.66 -31.85
CA GLY A 117 -9.36 -4.78 -33.01
C GLY A 117 -10.66 -3.97 -33.05
N ASP A 118 -11.80 -4.61 -32.84
CA ASP A 118 -13.10 -3.96 -32.77
C ASP A 118 -13.17 -2.99 -31.59
N PHE A 119 -12.73 -3.41 -30.40
CA PHE A 119 -12.64 -2.52 -29.24
C PHE A 119 -11.75 -1.30 -29.49
N ALA A 120 -10.59 -1.50 -30.12
CA ALA A 120 -9.68 -0.42 -30.47
C ALA A 120 -10.32 0.58 -31.44
N ASN A 121 -10.97 0.09 -32.50
CA ASN A 121 -11.65 0.92 -33.49
C ASN A 121 -12.79 1.73 -32.86
N GLN A 122 -13.67 1.06 -32.10
CA GLN A 122 -14.78 1.73 -31.43
C GLN A 122 -14.30 2.72 -30.35
N SER A 123 -13.15 2.46 -29.73
CA SER A 123 -12.56 3.38 -28.75
C SER A 123 -12.03 4.66 -29.38
N LEU A 124 -11.61 4.63 -30.65
CA LEU A 124 -11.10 5.80 -31.38
C LEU A 124 -12.20 6.77 -31.83
N GLU A 125 -13.44 6.30 -31.92
CA GLU A 125 -14.56 7.14 -32.32
C GLU A 125 -14.88 8.20 -31.26
N THR A 126 -15.35 9.36 -31.76
CA THR A 126 -15.89 10.44 -30.93
C THR A 126 -17.38 10.26 -30.78
N TYR A 127 -17.89 10.39 -29.55
CA TYR A 127 -19.31 10.16 -29.24
C TYR A 127 -19.99 11.43 -28.78
N SER A 128 -21.26 11.60 -29.17
CA SER A 128 -22.05 12.77 -28.79
C SER A 128 -22.40 12.80 -27.30
N SER A 129 -22.42 11.63 -26.65
CA SER A 129 -22.73 11.46 -25.22
C SER A 129 -22.03 10.25 -24.62
N THR A 130 -21.85 10.24 -23.29
CA THR A 130 -21.29 9.08 -22.57
C THR A 130 -22.16 7.85 -22.73
N PHE A 131 -23.48 8.02 -22.86
CA PHE A 131 -24.42 6.93 -23.08
C PHE A 131 -24.11 6.10 -24.33
N GLU A 132 -23.85 6.81 -25.43
CA GLU A 132 -23.63 6.23 -26.75
C GLU A 132 -22.30 5.46 -26.73
N ARG A 133 -21.28 6.06 -26.11
CA ARG A 133 -19.99 5.40 -25.88
C ARG A 133 -20.12 4.16 -25.00
N GLU A 134 -20.82 4.26 -23.87
CA GLU A 134 -21.08 3.13 -22.95
C GLU A 134 -21.79 1.98 -23.66
N SER A 135 -22.87 2.28 -24.38
CA SER A 135 -23.66 1.28 -25.11
C SER A 135 -22.80 0.56 -26.16
N THR A 136 -21.87 1.28 -26.78
CA THR A 136 -20.96 0.73 -27.81
C THR A 136 -19.79 -0.04 -27.19
N LEU A 137 -19.21 0.40 -26.08
CA LEU A 137 -18.02 -0.25 -25.54
C LEU A 137 -18.33 -1.36 -24.54
N TYR A 138 -19.45 -1.29 -23.80
CA TYR A 138 -19.72 -2.26 -22.73
C TYR A 138 -19.88 -3.68 -23.22
N HIS A 139 -20.51 -3.91 -24.38
CA HIS A 139 -20.63 -5.27 -24.92
C HIS A 139 -19.26 -5.87 -25.31
N LEU A 140 -18.34 -5.05 -25.83
CA LEU A 140 -16.97 -5.49 -26.14
C LEU A 140 -16.20 -5.80 -24.87
N ILE A 141 -16.34 -4.98 -23.83
CA ILE A 141 -15.73 -5.21 -22.52
C ILE A 141 -16.28 -6.49 -21.86
N GLU A 142 -17.59 -6.73 -21.94
CA GLU A 142 -18.24 -7.97 -21.45
C GLU A 142 -17.63 -9.21 -22.10
N ASN A 143 -17.47 -9.21 -23.43
CA ASN A 143 -16.88 -10.31 -24.18
C ASN A 143 -15.40 -10.52 -23.85
N LEU A 144 -14.61 -9.45 -23.93
CA LEU A 144 -13.15 -9.49 -23.70
C LEU A 144 -12.80 -9.93 -22.27
N LEU A 145 -13.56 -9.46 -21.28
CA LEU A 145 -13.37 -9.83 -19.87
C LEU A 145 -14.11 -11.11 -19.47
N GLY A 146 -15.03 -11.62 -20.31
CA GLY A 146 -15.83 -12.81 -20.03
C GLY A 146 -16.76 -12.64 -18.83
N VAL A 147 -17.43 -11.50 -18.74
CA VAL A 147 -18.31 -11.11 -17.62
C VAL A 147 -19.67 -10.63 -18.14
N GLU A 148 -20.69 -10.70 -17.27
CA GLU A 148 -21.98 -10.07 -17.50
C GLU A 148 -22.08 -8.84 -16.58
N MET A 149 -22.32 -7.66 -17.15
CA MET A 149 -22.39 -6.43 -16.38
C MET A 149 -23.83 -5.95 -16.18
N ILE A 150 -24.13 -5.61 -14.93
CA ILE A 150 -25.35 -4.91 -14.54
C ILE A 150 -25.10 -3.41 -14.71
N ARG A 151 -25.98 -2.73 -15.45
CA ARG A 151 -25.89 -1.30 -15.78
C ARG A 151 -26.93 -0.53 -14.97
N ASN A 152 -26.57 0.66 -14.48
CA ASN A 152 -27.50 1.60 -13.86
C ASN A 152 -28.40 0.96 -12.77
N GLU A 153 -27.82 0.32 -11.77
CA GLU A 153 -28.61 0.07 -10.56
C GLU A 153 -29.03 1.44 -9.99
N ASP A 154 -30.33 1.71 -9.97
CA ASP A 154 -30.89 2.94 -9.41
C ASP A 154 -30.59 3.01 -7.91
N TYR A 155 -29.85 4.05 -7.51
CA TYR A 155 -29.71 4.45 -6.12
C TYR A 155 -30.10 5.92 -6.04
N SER A 156 -31.34 6.14 -5.61
CA SER A 156 -32.06 7.41 -5.60
C SER A 156 -31.52 8.46 -4.60
N THR A 157 -30.21 8.71 -4.55
CA THR A 157 -29.65 9.85 -3.79
C THR A 157 -28.72 10.73 -4.61
N PHE A 158 -28.13 10.26 -5.71
CA PHE A 158 -27.39 11.15 -6.59
C PHE A 158 -28.37 11.96 -7.46
N THR A 159 -28.27 13.29 -7.40
CA THR A 159 -28.99 14.20 -8.31
C THR A 159 -28.56 14.05 -9.77
N ASP A 160 -27.42 13.39 -10.02
CA ASP A 160 -26.98 12.92 -11.34
C ASP A 160 -26.62 11.44 -11.25
N VAL A 161 -27.39 10.58 -11.94
CA VAL A 161 -27.08 9.14 -12.06
C VAL A 161 -25.73 9.00 -12.76
N LYS A 162 -24.65 8.90 -11.98
CA LYS A 162 -23.33 8.58 -12.52
C LYS A 162 -23.39 7.16 -13.03
N ARG A 163 -23.52 7.04 -14.36
CA ARG A 163 -23.55 5.77 -15.06
C ARG A 163 -22.23 5.03 -14.85
N HIS A 164 -22.36 3.79 -14.42
CA HIS A 164 -21.30 2.81 -14.37
C HIS A 164 -21.92 1.42 -14.56
N ALA A 165 -21.05 0.45 -14.73
CA ALA A 165 -21.42 -0.95 -14.82
C ALA A 165 -20.66 -1.75 -13.76
N VAL A 166 -21.31 -2.78 -13.22
CA VAL A 166 -20.70 -3.68 -12.23
C VAL A 166 -20.97 -5.12 -12.61
N ALA A 167 -20.02 -6.03 -12.36
CA ALA A 167 -20.30 -7.45 -12.39
C ALA A 167 -20.36 -7.98 -10.95
N LYS A 168 -21.36 -8.85 -10.70
CA LYS A 168 -21.64 -9.38 -9.37
C LYS A 168 -21.72 -10.90 -9.38
N GLU A 169 -21.31 -11.49 -8.28
CA GLU A 169 -21.61 -12.88 -7.94
C GLU A 169 -22.32 -12.85 -6.59
N ARG A 170 -23.60 -13.24 -6.59
CA ARG A 170 -24.51 -12.96 -5.46
C ARG A 170 -24.51 -11.45 -5.18
N ASP A 171 -24.36 -11.04 -3.92
CA ASP A 171 -24.26 -9.63 -3.54
C ASP A 171 -22.81 -9.07 -3.64
N ALA A 172 -21.82 -9.88 -3.99
CA ALA A 172 -20.44 -9.41 -4.08
C ALA A 172 -20.14 -8.78 -5.44
N ILE A 173 -19.65 -7.54 -5.44
CA ILE A 173 -19.18 -6.86 -6.64
C ILE A 173 -17.69 -7.20 -6.82
N TYR A 174 -17.35 -7.81 -7.95
CA TYR A 174 -15.97 -8.20 -8.27
C TYR A 174 -15.37 -7.38 -9.43
N LEU A 175 -16.21 -6.67 -10.18
CA LEU A 175 -15.82 -5.74 -11.24
C LEU A 175 -16.61 -4.45 -11.14
N HIS A 176 -15.93 -3.32 -11.31
CA HIS A 176 -16.52 -2.01 -11.51
C HIS A 176 -15.93 -1.36 -12.78
N VAL A 177 -16.79 -0.89 -13.67
CA VAL A 177 -16.41 -0.24 -14.93
C VAL A 177 -17.00 1.17 -15.00
N GLU A 178 -16.13 2.16 -15.20
CA GLU A 178 -16.53 3.53 -15.49
C GLU A 178 -16.06 3.93 -16.89
N CYS A 179 -16.97 4.49 -17.70
CA CYS A 179 -16.67 4.99 -19.03
C CYS A 179 -16.98 6.49 -19.13
N LYS A 180 -16.06 7.25 -19.74
CA LYS A 180 -16.18 8.68 -20.03
C LYS A 180 -15.85 8.94 -21.49
N ASN A 181 -16.45 10.01 -22.03
CA ASN A 181 -16.21 10.43 -23.40
C ASN A 181 -14.75 10.76 -23.65
N GLU A 182 -14.10 11.45 -22.71
CA GLU A 182 -12.70 11.88 -22.82
C GLU A 182 -12.01 11.88 -21.46
N LEU A 183 -10.69 12.02 -21.46
CA LEU A 183 -9.91 12.29 -20.26
C LEU A 183 -10.32 13.63 -19.65
N GLY A 184 -10.43 13.70 -18.33
CA GLY A 184 -10.86 14.90 -17.61
C GLY A 184 -10.94 14.67 -16.10
N MET A 185 -11.76 15.49 -15.43
CA MET A 185 -12.01 15.36 -13.99
C MET A 185 -12.78 14.06 -13.70
N GLY A 186 -12.06 13.03 -13.26
CA GLY A 186 -12.60 11.68 -13.03
C GLY A 186 -11.54 10.60 -13.06
N GLY A 187 -11.93 9.41 -13.48
CA GLY A 187 -11.04 8.26 -13.61
C GLY A 187 -11.10 7.32 -12.41
N MET A 188 -10.13 6.42 -12.35
CA MET A 188 -10.12 5.30 -11.41
C MET A 188 -10.36 5.65 -9.95
N GLU A 189 -9.82 6.78 -9.49
CA GLU A 189 -9.96 7.22 -8.10
C GLU A 189 -11.42 7.53 -7.74
N ARG A 190 -12.13 8.23 -8.63
CA ARG A 190 -13.56 8.50 -8.45
C ARG A 190 -14.37 7.21 -8.58
N GLY A 191 -14.01 6.33 -9.52
CA GLY A 191 -14.62 5.01 -9.64
C GLY A 191 -14.46 4.16 -8.38
N ALA A 192 -13.28 4.18 -7.74
CA ALA A 192 -13.04 3.51 -6.47
C ALA A 192 -13.87 4.13 -5.33
N LEU A 193 -13.96 5.45 -5.24
CA LEU A 193 -14.82 6.12 -4.25
C LEU A 193 -16.32 5.84 -4.48
N THR A 194 -16.76 5.75 -5.73
CA THR A 194 -18.12 5.31 -6.08
C THR A 194 -18.33 3.87 -5.59
N MET A 195 -17.39 2.96 -5.85
CA MET A 195 -17.45 1.60 -5.34
C MET A 195 -17.50 1.54 -3.81
N LEU A 196 -16.70 2.35 -3.10
CA LEU A 196 -16.75 2.46 -1.64
C LEU A 196 -18.13 2.89 -1.13
N ARG A 197 -18.73 3.92 -1.74
CA ARG A 197 -20.11 4.36 -1.44
C ARG A 197 -21.11 3.22 -1.63
N TYR A 198 -20.93 2.43 -2.69
CA TYR A 198 -21.82 1.31 -3.01
C TYR A 198 -21.75 0.24 -1.95
N ILE A 199 -20.54 -0.25 -1.67
CA ILE A 199 -20.36 -1.32 -0.69
C ILE A 199 -20.66 -0.87 0.73
N ALA A 200 -20.75 0.43 1.03
CA ALA A 200 -21.15 0.91 2.35
C ALA A 200 -22.63 0.64 2.69
N ASN A 201 -23.50 0.48 1.68
CA ASN A 201 -24.91 0.21 1.89
C ASN A 201 -25.10 -1.03 2.81
N PRO A 202 -26.02 -0.99 3.80
CA PRO A 202 -26.25 -2.11 4.71
C PRO A 202 -26.50 -3.47 4.03
N LYS A 203 -27.06 -3.48 2.80
CA LYS A 203 -27.28 -4.71 2.04
C LYS A 203 -26.00 -5.52 1.77
N TYR A 204 -24.85 -4.85 1.67
CA TYR A 204 -23.55 -5.49 1.45
C TYR A 204 -22.85 -5.90 2.75
N ALA A 205 -23.44 -5.68 3.92
CA ALA A 205 -22.84 -6.02 5.21
C ALA A 205 -22.39 -7.49 5.32
N PRO A 206 -23.15 -8.49 4.80
CA PRO A 206 -22.68 -9.88 4.81
C PRO A 206 -21.35 -10.10 4.07
N ILE A 207 -21.17 -9.46 2.91
CA ILE A 207 -19.93 -9.53 2.13
C ILE A 207 -18.79 -8.81 2.84
N ARG A 208 -19.06 -7.59 3.35
CA ARG A 208 -18.09 -6.80 4.11
C ARG A 208 -17.64 -7.46 5.40
N ASN A 209 -18.52 -8.22 6.05
CA ASN A 209 -18.21 -8.95 7.29
C ASN A 209 -17.43 -10.24 7.03
N THR A 210 -17.39 -10.74 5.80
CA THR A 210 -16.76 -12.02 5.45
C THR A 210 -15.44 -11.85 4.69
N THR A 211 -15.31 -10.77 3.92
CA THR A 211 -14.20 -10.55 2.98
C THR A 211 -13.65 -9.12 3.09
N CYS A 212 -12.49 -8.87 2.47
CA CYS A 212 -11.96 -7.52 2.26
C CYS A 212 -12.55 -6.84 1.01
N CYS A 213 -13.66 -7.33 0.46
CA CYS A 213 -14.31 -6.83 -0.75
C CYS A 213 -13.36 -6.53 -1.93
N PRO A 214 -12.47 -7.47 -2.35
CA PRO A 214 -11.61 -7.27 -3.50
C PRO A 214 -12.44 -6.99 -4.76
N CYS A 215 -12.15 -5.89 -5.44
CA CYS A 215 -12.81 -5.45 -6.66
C CYS A 215 -11.78 -4.99 -7.70
N ILE A 216 -11.95 -5.44 -8.95
CA ILE A 216 -11.18 -4.95 -10.10
C ILE A 216 -11.92 -3.73 -10.69
N HIS A 217 -11.18 -2.67 -10.98
CA HIS A 217 -11.68 -1.45 -11.57
C HIS A 217 -11.18 -1.30 -13.00
N VAL A 218 -12.09 -1.00 -13.92
CA VAL A 218 -11.79 -0.63 -15.30
C VAL A 218 -12.22 0.82 -15.51
N SER A 219 -11.30 1.65 -15.99
CA SER A 219 -11.60 3.04 -16.36
C SER A 219 -11.36 3.24 -17.85
N ILE A 220 -12.38 3.69 -18.56
CA ILE A 220 -12.32 4.05 -19.97
C ILE A 220 -12.54 5.55 -20.07
N ALA A 221 -11.65 6.26 -20.75
CA ALA A 221 -11.76 7.70 -20.94
C ALA A 221 -11.19 8.08 -22.31
N GLY A 222 -12.07 8.51 -23.23
CA GLY A 222 -11.69 8.60 -24.64
C GLY A 222 -11.13 7.27 -25.10
N PRO A 223 -10.09 7.25 -25.95
CA PRO A 223 -9.56 6.00 -26.46
C PRO A 223 -8.82 5.19 -25.40
N TYR A 224 -8.57 5.71 -24.20
CA TYR A 224 -7.72 5.05 -23.22
C TYR A 224 -8.49 4.11 -22.30
N ILE A 225 -7.85 3.02 -21.89
CA ILE A 225 -8.34 2.08 -20.87
C ILE A 225 -7.27 1.85 -19.80
N SER A 226 -7.67 1.70 -18.55
CA SER A 226 -6.76 1.31 -17.47
C SER A 226 -7.43 0.33 -16.51
N PHE A 227 -6.61 -0.46 -15.83
CA PHE A 227 -7.04 -1.44 -14.82
C PHE A 227 -6.42 -1.18 -13.43
N GLY A 228 -7.21 -1.39 -12.39
CA GLY A 228 -6.80 -1.20 -10.99
C GLY A 228 -7.55 -2.15 -10.05
N GLY A 229 -7.18 -2.13 -8.77
CA GLY A 229 -7.79 -2.97 -7.75
C GLY A 229 -8.06 -2.20 -6.47
N SER A 230 -9.12 -2.56 -5.75
CA SER A 230 -9.35 -2.07 -4.39
C SER A 230 -9.66 -3.18 -3.39
N ILE A 231 -9.37 -2.89 -2.13
CA ILE A 231 -9.78 -3.68 -0.97
C ILE A 231 -10.31 -2.75 0.13
N LEU A 232 -11.19 -3.29 0.95
CA LEU A 232 -11.73 -2.68 2.16
C LEU A 232 -11.32 -3.51 3.39
N THR A 233 -10.46 -2.94 4.21
CA THR A 233 -9.97 -3.50 5.48
C THR A 233 -10.31 -2.51 6.61
N ASP A 234 -9.40 -2.23 7.53
CA ASP A 234 -9.43 -1.04 8.39
C ASP A 234 -9.35 0.28 7.59
N ILE A 235 -8.84 0.19 6.36
CA ILE A 235 -8.76 1.28 5.38
C ILE A 235 -9.40 0.88 4.05
N TYR A 236 -9.77 1.86 3.23
CA TYR A 236 -10.06 1.62 1.81
C TYR A 236 -8.83 1.93 0.96
N ASN A 237 -8.28 0.91 0.31
CA ASN A 237 -7.01 0.97 -0.39
C ASN A 237 -7.22 0.64 -1.87
N PHE A 238 -6.74 1.51 -2.75
CA PHE A 238 -6.87 1.38 -4.20
C PHE A 238 -5.48 1.51 -4.83
N GLN A 239 -5.14 0.62 -5.76
CA GLN A 239 -3.88 0.67 -6.50
C GLN A 239 -4.11 0.41 -7.99
N PRO A 240 -3.53 1.22 -8.89
CA PRO A 240 -3.54 0.93 -10.31
C PRO A 240 -2.64 -0.27 -10.61
N PHE A 241 -3.09 -1.16 -11.50
CA PHE A 241 -2.27 -2.23 -12.06
C PHE A 241 -1.63 -1.83 -13.39
N THR A 242 -2.29 -0.93 -14.13
CA THR A 242 -1.79 -0.40 -15.40
C THR A 242 -1.90 1.13 -15.42
N ASP A 243 -1.06 1.76 -16.21
CA ASP A 243 -1.32 3.11 -16.70
C ASP A 243 -2.52 3.13 -17.67
N TYR A 244 -2.84 4.31 -18.22
CA TYR A 244 -3.79 4.45 -19.33
C TYR A 244 -3.19 3.87 -20.62
N LEU A 245 -3.62 2.65 -20.95
CA LEU A 245 -3.30 1.95 -22.18
C LEU A 245 -4.08 2.56 -23.33
N PHE A 246 -3.40 2.80 -24.45
CA PHE A 246 -4.02 3.23 -25.70
C PHE A 246 -4.22 2.00 -26.61
N PRO A 247 -5.44 1.47 -26.81
CA PRO A 247 -5.76 0.34 -27.66
C PRO A 247 -5.68 0.65 -29.15
N GLY A 248 -5.80 1.92 -29.53
CA GLY A 248 -5.67 2.34 -30.92
C GLY A 248 -4.34 1.90 -31.55
N SER A 249 -4.40 1.48 -32.81
CA SER A 249 -3.23 1.16 -33.62
C SER A 249 -2.97 2.29 -34.61
N TYR A 250 -1.73 2.79 -34.64
CA TYR A 250 -1.20 3.36 -35.87
C TYR A 250 -0.84 2.18 -36.79
N SER A 251 -0.85 2.36 -38.11
CA SER A 251 -0.56 1.28 -39.06
C SER A 251 0.75 0.54 -38.68
N TYR A 252 0.71 -0.81 -38.71
CA TYR A 252 1.84 -1.75 -38.46
C TYR A 252 2.23 -2.13 -37.01
N MET A 253 1.27 -2.40 -36.10
CA MET A 253 1.60 -2.86 -34.73
C MET A 253 0.79 -4.09 -34.26
N ALA A 254 0.82 -5.21 -35.00
CA ALA A 254 0.20 -6.48 -34.55
C ALA A 254 0.67 -6.94 -33.15
N SER A 255 1.93 -6.63 -32.80
CA SER A 255 2.50 -6.89 -31.47
C SER A 255 1.80 -6.11 -30.35
N LYS A 256 1.30 -4.91 -30.62
CA LYS A 256 0.58 -4.08 -29.65
C LYS A 256 -0.83 -4.62 -29.40
N THR A 257 -1.54 -5.01 -30.45
CA THR A 257 -2.85 -5.68 -30.34
C THR A 257 -2.74 -6.92 -29.47
N ASN A 258 -1.73 -7.76 -29.73
CA ASN A 258 -1.48 -8.96 -28.93
C ASN A 258 -1.05 -8.64 -27.49
N HIS A 259 -0.25 -7.59 -27.26
CA HIS A 259 0.08 -7.14 -25.90
C HIS A 259 -1.19 -6.77 -25.11
N ILE A 260 -2.09 -6.01 -25.71
CA ILE A 260 -3.35 -5.61 -25.07
C ILE A 260 -4.28 -6.80 -24.89
N ALA A 261 -4.34 -7.73 -25.85
CA ALA A 261 -5.06 -8.99 -25.72
C ALA A 261 -4.58 -9.80 -24.51
N LYS A 262 -3.26 -9.91 -24.30
CA LYS A 262 -2.67 -10.57 -23.12
C LYS A 262 -3.07 -9.86 -21.82
N VAL A 263 -3.06 -8.53 -21.78
CA VAL A 263 -3.54 -7.76 -20.61
C VAL A 263 -5.01 -8.09 -20.30
N PHE A 264 -5.91 -8.07 -21.30
CA PHE A 264 -7.30 -8.50 -21.11
C PHE A 264 -7.41 -9.95 -20.63
N GLY A 265 -6.57 -10.84 -21.16
CA GLY A 265 -6.47 -12.23 -20.71
C GLY A 265 -6.13 -12.37 -19.22
N VAL A 266 -5.18 -11.57 -18.72
CA VAL A 266 -4.84 -11.52 -17.28
C VAL A 266 -6.05 -11.10 -16.45
N PHE A 267 -6.74 -10.02 -16.84
CA PHE A 267 -7.90 -9.54 -16.09
C PHE A 267 -9.11 -10.47 -16.20
N ARG A 268 -9.36 -11.10 -17.35
CA ARG A 268 -10.38 -12.15 -17.50
C ARG A 268 -10.13 -13.33 -16.58
N SER A 269 -8.88 -13.81 -16.52
CA SER A 269 -8.48 -14.88 -15.60
C SER A 269 -8.72 -14.48 -14.13
N ALA A 270 -8.31 -13.26 -13.76
CA ALA A 270 -8.49 -12.74 -12.42
C ALA A 270 -9.97 -12.58 -12.02
N LEU A 271 -10.81 -12.06 -12.92
CA LEU A 271 -12.25 -11.90 -12.70
C LEU A 271 -12.94 -13.25 -12.51
N ASN A 272 -12.57 -14.27 -13.28
CA ASN A 272 -13.06 -15.63 -13.08
C ASN A 272 -12.68 -16.16 -11.68
N LYS A 273 -11.43 -15.99 -11.25
CA LYS A 273 -10.98 -16.39 -9.90
C LYS A 273 -11.74 -15.67 -8.79
N LEU A 274 -11.99 -14.37 -8.92
CA LEU A 274 -12.78 -13.61 -7.94
C LEU A 274 -14.24 -14.05 -7.93
N ARG A 275 -14.87 -14.26 -9.10
CA ARG A 275 -16.22 -14.80 -9.21
C ARG A 275 -16.33 -16.15 -8.51
N ASP A 276 -15.42 -17.08 -8.81
CA ASP A 276 -15.43 -18.43 -8.21
C ASP A 276 -15.21 -18.37 -6.68
N LYS A 277 -14.35 -17.47 -6.20
CA LYS A 277 -14.18 -17.18 -4.77
C LYS A 277 -15.48 -16.71 -4.12
N TYR A 278 -16.18 -15.75 -4.73
CA TYR A 278 -17.43 -15.22 -4.20
C TYR A 278 -18.57 -16.26 -4.24
N LYS A 279 -18.61 -17.08 -5.28
CA LYS A 279 -19.54 -18.21 -5.41
C LYS A 279 -19.32 -19.25 -4.30
N GLY A 280 -18.07 -19.47 -3.92
CA GLY A 280 -17.67 -20.40 -2.85
C GLY A 280 -17.84 -19.87 -1.43
N LEU A 281 -18.30 -18.63 -1.22
CA LEU A 281 -18.42 -18.08 0.13
C LEU A 281 -19.47 -18.82 0.97
N GLU A 282 -19.04 -19.26 2.15
CA GLU A 282 -19.92 -19.71 3.23
C GLU A 282 -20.47 -18.48 3.98
N TYR A 283 -21.77 -18.19 3.81
CA TYR A 283 -22.41 -17.13 4.58
C TYR A 283 -22.66 -17.58 6.02
N TYR A 284 -21.99 -16.95 6.96
CA TYR A 284 -22.28 -17.17 8.38
C TYR A 284 -23.35 -16.21 8.96
N GLY A 285 -24.13 -15.58 8.08
CA GLY A 285 -25.14 -14.57 8.44
C GLY A 285 -24.54 -13.19 8.78
N PRO A 286 -25.35 -12.12 8.81
CA PRO A 286 -24.86 -10.74 8.94
C PRO A 286 -24.18 -10.43 10.28
N MET A 287 -24.43 -11.23 11.33
CA MET A 287 -23.88 -11.00 12.67
C MET A 287 -22.47 -11.54 12.87
N ARG A 288 -22.02 -12.54 12.10
CA ARG A 288 -20.69 -13.13 12.27
C ARG A 288 -19.68 -12.39 11.40
N LYS A 289 -18.78 -11.65 12.06
CA LYS A 289 -17.65 -10.98 11.41
C LYS A 289 -16.44 -11.91 11.38
N ASN A 290 -15.91 -12.16 10.19
CA ASN A 290 -14.62 -12.81 10.03
C ASN A 290 -13.51 -11.79 10.26
N ARG A 291 -12.80 -11.87 11.38
CA ARG A 291 -11.71 -10.94 11.70
C ARG A 291 -10.53 -11.04 10.72
N SER A 292 -10.26 -12.22 10.15
CA SER A 292 -9.12 -12.40 9.24
C SER A 292 -9.24 -11.61 7.94
N ARG A 293 -10.44 -11.09 7.61
CA ARG A 293 -10.66 -10.24 6.44
C ARG A 293 -9.95 -8.89 6.51
N LEU A 294 -9.63 -8.42 7.72
CA LEU A 294 -8.97 -7.13 7.93
C LEU A 294 -7.43 -7.25 7.86
N PHE A 295 -6.91 -8.48 7.80
CA PHE A 295 -5.49 -8.77 7.86
C PHE A 295 -4.96 -9.34 6.55
N PRO A 296 -3.64 -9.25 6.31
CA PRO A 296 -3.01 -9.84 5.14
C PRO A 296 -3.32 -11.33 5.00
N GLN A 297 -3.46 -11.79 3.76
CA GLN A 297 -3.53 -13.19 3.35
C GLN A 297 -2.42 -13.45 2.32
N PRO A 298 -1.16 -13.61 2.77
CA PRO A 298 0.00 -13.67 1.89
C PRO A 298 -0.10 -14.78 0.84
N ALA A 299 0.19 -14.43 -0.43
CA ALA A 299 0.24 -15.37 -1.53
C ALA A 299 1.67 -15.89 -1.74
N TYR A 300 1.96 -17.11 -1.29
CA TYR A 300 3.29 -17.73 -1.41
C TYR A 300 3.57 -18.24 -2.84
N LEU A 301 4.84 -18.23 -3.24
CA LEU A 301 5.30 -18.75 -4.55
C LEU A 301 5.34 -20.30 -4.63
N GLY A 302 5.11 -21.00 -3.52
CA GLY A 302 5.04 -22.45 -3.40
C GLY A 302 4.42 -22.85 -2.07
N ASP A 303 4.51 -24.13 -1.67
CA ASP A 303 4.17 -24.53 -0.30
C ASP A 303 5.25 -23.97 0.63
N PRO A 304 4.90 -22.99 1.49
CA PRO A 304 5.89 -22.34 2.33
C PRO A 304 6.48 -23.27 3.40
N ASN A 305 5.90 -24.46 3.67
CA ASN A 305 6.29 -25.33 4.80
C ASN A 305 6.46 -24.50 6.10
N ILE A 306 5.63 -23.48 6.29
CA ILE A 306 5.74 -22.58 7.43
C ILE A 306 4.92 -23.08 8.61
N GLN A 307 5.39 -22.72 9.80
CA GLN A 307 4.57 -22.78 11.00
C GLN A 307 3.34 -21.89 10.83
N THR A 308 2.24 -22.24 11.51
CA THR A 308 1.00 -21.47 11.46
C THR A 308 1.24 -20.00 11.80
N LEU A 309 0.90 -19.12 10.86
CA LEU A 309 0.95 -17.67 11.01
C LEU A 309 -0.47 -17.12 11.20
N ALA A 310 -0.70 -16.40 12.29
CA ALA A 310 -1.98 -15.76 12.57
C ALA A 310 -1.76 -14.28 12.97
N PHE A 311 -2.25 -13.36 12.14
CA PHE A 311 -2.19 -11.92 12.43
C PHE A 311 -3.09 -11.55 13.61
N GLU A 312 -2.58 -10.71 14.50
CA GLU A 312 -3.30 -10.22 15.68
C GLU A 312 -3.75 -8.78 15.48
N THR A 313 -2.83 -7.87 15.15
CA THR A 313 -3.14 -6.44 14.99
C THR A 313 -2.12 -5.77 14.07
N ARG A 314 -2.52 -4.68 13.42
CA ARG A 314 -1.61 -3.80 12.71
C ARG A 314 -0.73 -3.08 13.73
N PHE A 315 0.58 -3.16 13.55
CA PHE A 315 1.50 -2.44 14.42
C PHE A 315 1.57 -0.97 13.99
N LEU A 316 1.09 -0.08 14.84
CA LEU A 316 1.18 1.37 14.68
C LEU A 316 2.24 1.89 15.65
N PRO A 317 3.43 2.29 15.18
CA PRO A 317 4.43 2.92 16.04
C PRO A 317 3.85 4.20 16.66
N HIS A 318 3.94 4.32 17.98
CA HIS A 318 3.41 5.47 18.72
C HIS A 318 4.08 6.77 18.27
N GLY A 319 3.31 7.85 18.06
CA GLY A 319 3.85 9.16 17.69
C GLY A 319 4.26 9.32 16.22
N CYS A 320 4.04 8.32 15.36
CA CYS A 320 4.18 8.49 13.92
C CYS A 320 2.96 9.24 13.35
N TYR A 321 3.00 10.57 13.38
CA TYR A 321 1.99 11.42 12.73
C TYR A 321 2.02 11.33 11.18
N TYR A 322 3.09 10.76 10.62
CA TYR A 322 3.26 10.55 9.18
C TYR A 322 3.14 9.05 8.83
N SER A 323 1.88 8.62 8.69
CA SER A 323 1.42 7.43 7.94
C SER A 323 2.05 6.07 8.32
N PRO A 324 1.81 5.56 9.54
CA PRO A 324 2.18 4.20 9.96
C PRO A 324 1.56 3.09 9.08
N ILE A 325 0.48 3.40 8.38
CA ILE A 325 -0.22 2.51 7.44
C ILE A 325 0.67 2.10 6.24
N ARG A 326 1.67 2.93 5.87
CA ARG A 326 2.61 2.62 4.77
C ARG A 326 3.54 1.45 5.06
N ARG A 327 3.94 1.26 6.32
CA ARG A 327 5.06 0.36 6.65
C ARG A 327 4.64 -1.11 6.71
N ALA A 328 3.34 -1.40 6.55
CA ALA A 328 2.78 -2.75 6.53
C ALA A 328 3.38 -3.67 7.63
N LEU A 329 3.39 -3.17 8.87
CA LEU A 329 3.87 -3.86 10.06
C LEU A 329 2.68 -4.44 10.83
N PHE A 330 2.82 -5.67 11.31
CA PHE A 330 1.78 -6.38 12.04
C PHE A 330 2.36 -7.22 13.17
N LEU A 331 1.66 -7.25 14.30
CA LEU A 331 1.87 -8.28 15.31
C LEU A 331 1.13 -9.55 14.88
N ALA A 332 1.78 -10.69 15.07
CA ALA A 332 1.23 -11.99 14.73
C ALA A 332 1.73 -13.06 15.69
N LYS A 333 1.13 -14.25 15.61
CA LYS A 333 1.66 -15.49 16.18
C LYS A 333 2.22 -16.37 15.07
N PHE A 334 3.47 -16.80 15.23
CA PHE A 334 4.15 -17.73 14.34
C PHE A 334 4.60 -18.94 15.16
N GLY A 335 4.01 -20.12 14.92
CA GLY A 335 4.28 -21.29 15.75
C GLY A 335 3.85 -21.14 17.22
N GLY A 336 2.89 -20.25 17.49
CA GLY A 336 2.45 -19.91 18.85
C GLY A 336 3.28 -18.82 19.54
N GLN A 337 4.44 -18.45 19.00
CA GLN A 337 5.26 -17.35 19.50
C GLN A 337 4.80 -16.01 18.91
N GLN A 338 4.74 -14.95 19.72
CA GLN A 338 4.47 -13.60 19.23
C GLN A 338 5.65 -13.07 18.42
N VAL A 339 5.36 -12.51 17.25
CA VAL A 339 6.34 -12.04 16.27
C VAL A 339 5.89 -10.73 15.63
N MET A 340 6.85 -10.03 15.02
CA MET A 340 6.60 -8.90 14.15
C MET A 340 6.67 -9.36 12.68
N VAL A 341 5.68 -9.00 11.88
CA VAL A 341 5.66 -9.28 10.44
C VAL A 341 5.73 -7.96 9.68
N LYS A 342 6.67 -7.85 8.75
CA LYS A 342 6.83 -6.72 7.86
C LYS A 342 6.63 -7.13 6.42
N PHE A 343 5.92 -6.31 5.66
CA PHE A 343 5.86 -6.39 4.20
C PHE A 343 6.58 -5.20 3.59
N SER A 344 7.45 -5.45 2.61
CA SER A 344 8.24 -4.41 1.97
C SER A 344 8.51 -4.72 0.49
N GLU A 345 8.76 -3.68 -0.30
CA GLU A 345 9.14 -3.84 -1.72
C GLU A 345 10.53 -4.48 -1.86
N ARG A 346 11.43 -4.21 -0.90
CA ARG A 346 12.80 -4.70 -0.86
C ARG A 346 13.14 -5.11 0.56
N TYR A 347 14.03 -6.09 0.69
CA TYR A 347 14.51 -6.54 2.00
C TYR A 347 15.88 -7.18 1.88
N SER A 348 16.78 -6.86 2.80
CA SER A 348 18.12 -7.45 2.87
C SER A 348 18.20 -8.49 3.99
N PRO A 349 17.85 -9.78 3.72
CA PRO A 349 17.87 -10.83 4.74
C PRO A 349 19.29 -11.11 5.26
N ASP A 350 20.30 -11.10 4.37
CA ASP A 350 21.69 -11.37 4.73
C ASP A 350 22.25 -10.32 5.70
N ALA A 351 21.96 -9.04 5.45
CA ALA A 351 22.31 -7.95 6.35
C ALA A 351 21.64 -8.11 7.72
N HIS A 352 20.34 -8.39 7.72
CA HIS A 352 19.58 -8.59 8.94
C HIS A 352 20.13 -9.78 9.74
N HIS A 353 20.38 -10.93 9.11
CA HIS A 353 20.96 -12.10 9.77
C HIS A 353 22.34 -11.82 10.35
N ALA A 354 23.21 -11.10 9.63
CA ALA A 354 24.55 -10.76 10.12
C ALA A 354 24.53 -9.92 11.40
N VAL A 355 23.70 -8.86 11.42
CA VAL A 355 23.56 -7.98 12.60
C VAL A 355 22.82 -8.70 13.74
N ALA A 356 21.81 -9.51 13.43
CA ALA A 356 21.07 -10.30 14.41
C ALA A 356 21.94 -11.40 15.06
N LYS A 357 22.88 -11.99 14.32
CA LYS A 357 23.84 -12.98 14.86
C LYS A 357 24.75 -12.38 15.94
N ALA A 358 25.05 -11.09 15.85
CA ALA A 358 25.76 -10.33 16.90
C ALA A 358 24.84 -9.88 18.05
N GLY A 359 23.54 -10.21 17.98
CA GLY A 359 22.52 -9.78 18.94
C GLY A 359 22.15 -8.30 18.83
N LEU A 360 22.50 -7.64 17.73
CA LEU A 360 22.33 -6.19 17.52
C LEU A 360 21.13 -5.84 16.62
N ALA A 361 20.33 -6.85 16.26
CA ALA A 361 19.05 -6.73 15.58
C ALA A 361 18.11 -7.83 16.10
N PRO A 362 16.78 -7.70 15.98
CA PRO A 362 15.86 -8.80 16.29
C PRO A 362 16.19 -10.03 15.44
N LYS A 363 15.91 -11.23 15.92
CA LYS A 363 16.13 -12.43 15.08
C LYS A 363 15.18 -12.42 13.89
N LEU A 364 15.72 -12.57 12.68
CA LEU A 364 14.92 -12.86 11.49
C LEU A 364 14.56 -14.35 11.47
N LEU A 365 13.30 -14.66 11.78
CA LEU A 365 12.78 -16.02 11.96
C LEU A 365 12.39 -16.67 10.63
N PHE A 366 11.85 -15.87 9.71
CA PHE A 366 11.47 -16.32 8.38
C PHE A 366 11.51 -15.15 7.39
N HIS A 367 11.93 -15.41 6.16
CA HIS A 367 11.89 -14.46 5.06
C HIS A 367 11.49 -15.19 3.78
N THR A 368 10.64 -14.56 2.98
CA THR A 368 10.33 -15.04 1.64
C THR A 368 9.89 -13.89 0.73
N ARG A 369 9.99 -14.12 -0.58
CA ARG A 369 9.36 -13.29 -1.59
C ARG A 369 8.00 -13.89 -1.93
N LEU A 370 6.95 -13.08 -1.83
CA LEU A 370 5.57 -13.46 -2.15
C LEU A 370 5.30 -13.22 -3.64
N ARG A 371 4.19 -13.80 -4.11
CA ARG A 371 3.57 -13.37 -5.37
C ARG A 371 3.24 -11.88 -5.31
N GLY A 372 3.30 -11.21 -6.46
CA GLY A 372 3.20 -9.76 -6.58
C GLY A 372 4.47 -9.03 -6.12
N GLY A 373 5.59 -9.75 -6.00
CA GLY A 373 6.93 -9.18 -5.79
C GLY A 373 7.26 -8.66 -4.39
N VAL A 374 6.33 -8.73 -3.43
CA VAL A 374 6.49 -8.21 -2.06
C VAL A 374 7.34 -9.16 -1.20
N HIS A 375 8.25 -8.63 -0.40
CA HIS A 375 8.98 -9.38 0.61
C HIS A 375 8.19 -9.44 1.91
N MET A 376 8.17 -10.62 2.54
CA MET A 376 7.64 -10.82 3.89
C MET A 376 8.78 -11.23 4.81
N ALA A 377 8.97 -10.48 5.90
CA ALA A 377 9.93 -10.78 6.95
C ALA A 377 9.20 -10.98 8.27
N ILE A 378 9.34 -12.16 8.87
CA ILE A 378 8.86 -12.50 10.20
C ILE A 378 10.07 -12.43 11.14
N MET A 379 10.01 -11.56 12.14
CA MET A 379 11.11 -11.32 13.06
C MET A 379 10.64 -11.39 14.51
N GLU A 380 11.59 -11.61 15.42
CA GLU A 380 11.35 -11.57 16.86
C GLU A 380 10.64 -10.26 17.26
N TYR A 381 9.56 -10.40 18.02
CA TYR A 381 8.93 -9.24 18.66
C TYR A 381 9.73 -8.87 19.89
N ILE A 382 10.22 -7.63 19.92
CA ILE A 382 10.92 -7.04 21.06
C ILE A 382 10.01 -5.97 21.65
N ASP A 383 9.56 -6.21 22.89
CA ASP A 383 8.81 -5.22 23.65
C ASP A 383 9.76 -4.10 24.11
N GLY A 384 9.72 -2.99 23.38
CA GLY A 384 10.63 -1.86 23.53
C GLY A 384 10.11 -0.61 22.82
N SER A 385 10.84 0.48 22.99
CA SER A 385 10.56 1.80 22.40
C SER A 385 11.67 2.18 21.43
N ASP A 386 11.39 2.95 20.39
CA ASP A 386 12.46 3.50 19.57
C ASP A 386 13.28 4.54 20.37
N ALA A 387 14.52 4.75 19.96
CA ALA A 387 15.46 5.60 20.69
C ALA A 387 15.02 7.08 20.75
N ASN A 388 14.19 7.55 19.81
CA ASN A 388 13.68 8.92 19.84
C ASN A 388 12.68 9.12 20.98
N ARG A 389 11.88 8.09 21.27
CA ARG A 389 10.92 8.10 22.39
C ARG A 389 11.61 7.84 23.72
N GLU A 390 12.56 6.90 23.75
CA GLU A 390 13.21 6.51 25.00
C GLU A 390 14.13 7.62 25.54
N PHE A 391 14.79 8.36 24.64
CA PHE A 391 15.77 9.37 25.01
C PHE A 391 15.42 10.73 24.40
N SER A 392 15.04 11.68 25.26
CA SER A 392 14.81 13.10 24.91
C SER A 392 16.10 13.92 24.83
N ARG A 393 17.26 13.30 25.06
CA ARG A 393 18.60 13.91 25.05
C ARG A 393 19.59 12.97 24.38
N GLU A 394 20.87 13.09 24.69
CA GLU A 394 21.95 12.22 24.20
C GLU A 394 21.65 10.75 24.48
N LEU A 395 22.05 9.89 23.55
CA LEU A 395 21.98 8.45 23.74
C LEU A 395 23.07 8.01 24.73
N PRO A 396 22.80 7.01 25.59
CA PRO A 396 23.84 6.41 26.41
C PRO A 396 25.00 5.83 25.58
N ASP A 397 26.23 5.95 26.07
CA ASP A 397 27.45 5.44 25.39
C ASP A 397 27.35 3.95 25.03
N ASP A 398 26.70 3.14 25.87
CA ASP A 398 26.49 1.71 25.62
C ASP A 398 25.51 1.47 24.47
N VAL A 399 24.48 2.29 24.31
CA VAL A 399 23.58 2.26 23.14
C VAL A 399 24.35 2.65 21.89
N ILE A 400 25.14 3.71 21.96
CA ILE A 400 25.96 4.20 20.85
C ILE A 400 26.91 3.11 20.34
N LYS A 401 27.67 2.49 21.24
CA LYS A 401 28.63 1.42 20.89
C LYS A 401 27.95 0.23 20.22
N GLN A 402 26.73 -0.11 20.65
CA GLN A 402 25.95 -1.18 20.02
C GLN A 402 25.52 -0.83 18.59
N VAL A 403 25.10 0.42 18.35
CA VAL A 403 24.75 0.90 17.01
C VAL A 403 25.99 0.99 16.11
N GLU A 404 27.11 1.50 16.62
CA GLU A 404 28.41 1.52 15.93
C GLU A 404 28.85 0.13 15.49
N ALA A 405 28.74 -0.86 16.39
CA ALA A 405 29.06 -2.24 16.08
C ALA A 405 28.13 -2.81 14.99
N ALA A 406 26.83 -2.49 15.02
CA ALA A 406 25.88 -2.93 14.00
C ALA A 406 26.22 -2.34 12.62
N ILE A 407 26.56 -1.05 12.55
CA ILE A 407 26.98 -0.39 11.30
C ILE A 407 28.32 -0.94 10.81
N THR A 408 29.26 -1.22 11.70
CA THR A 408 30.55 -1.83 11.35
C THR A 408 30.34 -3.18 10.67
N ILE A 409 29.45 -4.03 11.19
CA ILE A 409 29.12 -5.33 10.56
C ILE A 409 28.60 -5.14 9.13
N LEU A 410 27.73 -4.16 8.89
CA LEU A 410 27.24 -3.86 7.55
C LEU A 410 28.36 -3.37 6.63
N HIS A 411 29.20 -2.46 7.12
CA HIS A 411 30.30 -1.87 6.34
C HIS A 411 31.37 -2.90 5.98
N ASP A 412 31.66 -3.85 6.86
CA ASP A 412 32.57 -4.98 6.61
C ASP A 412 32.05 -5.89 5.50
N MET A 413 30.72 -5.99 5.35
CA MET A 413 30.06 -6.70 4.24
C MET A 413 29.90 -5.84 2.98
N ASN A 414 30.47 -4.62 2.97
CA ASN A 414 30.30 -3.62 1.92
C ASN A 414 28.84 -3.19 1.70
N LEU A 415 28.05 -3.16 2.78
CA LEU A 415 26.65 -2.72 2.79
C LEU A 415 26.53 -1.38 3.50
N VAL A 416 25.56 -0.58 3.07
CA VAL A 416 25.17 0.72 3.65
C VAL A 416 23.73 0.60 4.10
N HIS A 417 23.44 0.98 5.36
CA HIS A 417 22.07 1.01 5.87
C HIS A 417 21.22 2.08 5.18
N GLY A 418 21.80 3.26 4.93
CA GLY A 418 21.17 4.32 4.15
C GLY A 418 20.02 5.03 4.86
N GLY A 419 19.94 4.89 6.18
CA GLY A 419 18.80 5.41 6.96
C GLY A 419 19.00 5.28 8.46
N VAL A 420 20.25 5.35 8.93
CA VAL A 420 20.56 5.29 10.36
C VAL A 420 19.97 6.52 11.04
N ARG A 421 19.06 6.30 12.00
CA ARG A 421 18.37 7.36 12.75
C ARG A 421 17.77 6.80 14.03
N ARG A 422 17.39 7.68 14.97
CA ARG A 422 16.84 7.27 16.27
C ARG A 422 15.58 6.42 16.14
N SER A 423 14.71 6.73 15.17
CA SER A 423 13.48 5.96 14.89
C SER A 423 13.73 4.58 14.25
N ASN A 424 14.97 4.27 13.85
CA ASN A 424 15.39 2.96 13.34
C ASN A 424 16.28 2.21 14.35
N ILE A 425 16.32 2.66 15.61
CA ILE A 425 17.02 2.01 16.73
C ILE A 425 15.98 1.67 17.80
N LEU A 426 15.76 0.38 18.04
CA LEU A 426 14.85 -0.12 19.07
C LEU A 426 15.60 -0.34 20.39
N ILE A 427 15.04 0.14 21.49
CA ILE A 427 15.62 0.09 22.83
C ILE A 427 14.80 -0.82 23.72
N LYS A 428 15.47 -1.79 24.34
CA LYS A 428 14.92 -2.64 25.39
C LYS A 428 15.65 -2.37 26.70
N LYS A 429 14.87 -2.11 27.76
CA LYS A 429 15.41 -2.02 29.13
C LYS A 429 15.65 -3.43 29.65
N GLU A 430 16.87 -3.71 30.07
CA GLU A 430 17.19 -4.91 30.82
C GLU A 430 17.23 -4.58 32.31
N GLN A 431 16.75 -5.51 33.13
CA GLN A 431 16.93 -5.40 34.57
C GLN A 431 18.41 -5.59 34.87
N ALA A 432 18.97 -4.72 35.73
CA ALA A 432 20.34 -4.88 36.18
C ALA A 432 20.51 -6.28 36.79
N SER A 433 21.42 -7.09 36.23
CA SER A 433 21.73 -8.40 36.78
C SER A 433 22.29 -8.20 38.19
N ALA A 434 21.73 -8.91 39.18
CA ALA A 434 22.17 -8.87 40.58
C ALA A 434 23.66 -9.28 40.80
N ALA A 435 24.36 -9.69 39.74
CA ALA A 435 25.77 -10.07 39.78
C ALA A 435 26.76 -8.92 39.46
N ALA A 436 26.30 -7.72 39.11
CA ALA A 436 27.17 -6.57 38.88
C ALA A 436 27.33 -5.74 40.16
N THR A 437 28.32 -6.08 40.98
CA THR A 437 28.55 -5.49 42.31
C THR A 437 29.06 -4.04 42.32
N ASP A 438 29.25 -3.40 41.17
CA ASP A 438 29.82 -2.04 41.05
C ASP A 438 28.99 -1.08 40.18
N VAL A 439 27.74 -1.41 39.85
CA VAL A 439 26.88 -0.54 39.03
C VAL A 439 25.78 0.05 39.91
N ASP A 440 25.57 1.37 39.79
CA ASP A 440 24.46 2.09 40.40
C ASP A 440 23.14 1.31 40.18
N PRO A 441 22.47 0.83 41.24
CA PRO A 441 21.24 0.04 41.13
C PRO A 441 20.08 0.80 40.47
N ALA A 442 20.20 2.10 40.24
CA ALA A 442 19.25 2.90 39.47
C ALA A 442 19.48 2.91 37.95
N ARG A 443 20.59 2.34 37.45
CA ARG A 443 20.94 2.38 36.01
C ARG A 443 20.44 1.12 35.30
N HIS A 444 19.42 1.25 34.45
CA HIS A 444 19.01 0.20 33.53
C HIS A 444 20.15 -0.09 32.54
N ALA A 445 20.43 -1.38 32.29
CA ALA A 445 21.22 -1.76 31.13
C ALA A 445 20.33 -1.66 29.88
N TYR A 446 20.80 -1.02 28.82
CA TYR A 446 20.03 -0.87 27.59
C TYR A 446 20.55 -1.81 26.52
N ARG A 447 19.64 -2.56 25.90
CA ARG A 447 19.93 -3.29 24.67
C ARG A 447 19.39 -2.51 23.48
N ALA A 448 20.28 -2.20 22.55
CA ALA A 448 19.94 -1.49 21.32
C ALA A 448 19.91 -2.46 20.14
N TYR A 449 18.87 -2.34 19.32
CA TYR A 449 18.67 -3.15 18.13
C TYR A 449 18.49 -2.25 16.92
N LEU A 450 19.35 -2.41 15.92
CA LEU A 450 19.16 -1.80 14.61
C LEU A 450 18.00 -2.50 13.90
N VAL A 451 17.09 -1.71 13.33
CA VAL A 451 15.91 -2.20 12.58
C VAL A 451 15.79 -1.47 11.23
N ASP A 452 14.84 -1.90 10.40
CA ASP A 452 14.55 -1.30 9.07
C ASP A 452 15.57 -1.65 7.96
N PHE A 453 15.77 -2.95 7.73
CA PHE A 453 16.68 -3.51 6.72
C PHE A 453 16.17 -3.46 5.26
N ASP A 454 15.10 -2.72 4.97
CA ASP A 454 14.46 -2.70 3.64
C ASP A 454 15.30 -1.98 2.59
N ARG A 455 16.18 -1.08 3.05
CA ARG A 455 17.00 -0.21 2.19
C ARG A 455 18.49 -0.50 2.28
N VAL A 456 18.88 -1.48 3.08
CA VAL A 456 20.28 -1.87 3.21
C VAL A 456 20.75 -2.43 1.86
N SER A 457 21.76 -1.80 1.28
CA SER A 457 22.18 -2.05 -0.10
C SER A 457 23.71 -1.94 -0.25
N LEU A 458 24.25 -2.36 -1.40
CA LEU A 458 25.71 -2.36 -1.64
C LEU A 458 26.26 -0.93 -1.75
N ALA A 459 27.38 -0.69 -1.04
CA ALA A 459 28.11 0.57 -1.10
C ALA A 459 28.64 0.87 -2.51
N SER A 460 28.53 2.12 -2.94
CA SER A 460 28.99 2.67 -4.23
C SER A 460 28.39 2.01 -5.48
N VAL A 461 27.41 1.12 -5.33
CA VAL A 461 26.75 0.39 -6.42
C VAL A 461 25.27 0.74 -6.45
N ASP A 462 24.59 0.53 -5.32
CA ASP A 462 23.17 0.78 -5.20
C ASP A 462 22.86 2.25 -4.92
N ARG A 463 21.61 2.63 -5.18
CA ARG A 463 21.15 4.01 -5.14
C ARG A 463 20.01 4.21 -4.16
N TYR A 464 19.97 5.39 -3.55
CA TYR A 464 18.77 5.85 -2.85
C TYR A 464 17.56 5.87 -3.79
N THR A 465 16.39 5.63 -3.23
CA THR A 465 15.13 5.75 -3.98
C THR A 465 14.98 7.13 -4.64
N PRO A 466 14.42 7.21 -5.86
CA PRO A 466 14.08 8.50 -6.48
C PRO A 466 13.02 9.28 -5.68
N PHE A 467 12.31 8.63 -4.76
CA PHE A 467 11.31 9.22 -3.88
C PHE A 467 11.85 9.45 -2.46
N LEU A 468 13.14 9.76 -2.34
CA LEU A 468 13.79 10.00 -1.05
C LEU A 468 13.12 11.18 -0.33
N ASN A 469 12.75 10.99 0.93
CA ASN A 469 12.17 12.07 1.72
C ASN A 469 13.26 13.12 2.04
N MET A 470 13.26 14.23 1.32
CA MET A 470 14.24 15.32 1.48
C MET A 470 13.93 16.27 2.63
N VAL A 471 12.82 16.07 3.37
CA VAL A 471 12.56 16.80 4.63
C VAL A 471 13.56 16.37 5.71
N ILE A 472 14.05 15.13 5.64
CA ILE A 472 15.09 14.63 6.54
C ILE A 472 16.40 15.35 6.23
N TYR A 473 17.11 15.79 7.27
CA TYR A 473 18.45 16.32 7.13
C TYR A 473 19.43 15.19 6.79
N TRP A 474 19.73 15.03 5.48
CA TRP A 474 20.64 14.00 4.99
C TRP A 474 22.12 14.42 5.03
N PRO A 475 23.08 13.47 5.04
CA PRO A 475 24.50 13.76 4.85
C PRO A 475 24.78 14.53 3.54
N PRO A 476 25.88 15.31 3.48
CA PRO A 476 26.32 15.91 2.22
C PRO A 476 26.51 14.84 1.14
N GLY A 477 26.06 15.13 -0.10
CA GLY A 477 26.17 14.20 -1.24
C GLY A 477 24.95 13.29 -1.45
N VAL A 478 24.13 13.08 -0.42
CA VAL A 478 22.88 12.31 -0.55
C VAL A 478 21.87 13.08 -1.39
N ARG A 479 21.30 12.40 -2.39
CA ARG A 479 20.24 12.91 -3.26
C ARG A 479 19.35 11.78 -3.75
N PRO A 480 18.10 12.05 -4.16
CA PRO A 480 17.24 11.04 -4.77
C PRO A 480 17.93 10.41 -5.99
N GLY A 481 17.98 9.08 -6.06
CA GLY A 481 18.69 8.34 -7.11
C GLY A 481 20.22 8.41 -7.04
N GLY A 482 20.81 9.05 -6.02
CA GLY A 482 22.26 9.09 -5.79
C GLY A 482 22.79 7.75 -5.27
N LEU A 483 24.09 7.50 -5.44
CA LEU A 483 24.75 6.31 -4.90
C LEU A 483 24.71 6.31 -3.37
N MET A 484 24.66 5.12 -2.78
CA MET A 484 24.77 4.92 -1.33
C MET A 484 26.24 4.69 -0.98
N GLU A 485 26.78 5.52 -0.09
CA GLU A 485 28.18 5.47 0.36
C GLU A 485 28.23 5.21 1.87
N LYS A 486 29.28 4.55 2.36
CA LYS A 486 29.44 4.20 3.79
C LYS A 486 29.53 5.45 4.66
N GLU A 487 30.16 6.49 4.13
CA GLU A 487 30.29 7.82 4.72
C GLU A 487 28.92 8.44 5.04
N HIS A 488 27.86 8.07 4.30
CA HIS A 488 26.51 8.52 4.63
C HIS A 488 26.03 7.96 5.97
N ASP A 489 26.27 6.68 6.25
CA ASP A 489 25.93 6.08 7.55
C ASP A 489 26.80 6.67 8.68
N GLU A 490 28.09 6.91 8.42
CA GLU A 490 29.00 7.53 9.39
C GLU A 490 28.54 8.93 9.81
N VAL A 491 28.15 9.76 8.84
CA VAL A 491 27.64 11.12 9.12
C VAL A 491 26.29 11.05 9.84
N LEU A 492 25.40 10.13 9.45
CA LEU A 492 24.12 9.93 10.15
C LEU A 492 24.34 9.48 11.59
N LEU A 493 25.25 8.53 11.80
CA LEU A 493 25.64 8.06 13.12
C LEU A 493 26.19 9.21 13.97
N GLN A 494 27.15 9.99 13.46
CA GLN A 494 27.68 11.17 14.15
C GLN A 494 26.60 12.19 14.55
N ARG A 495 25.54 12.33 13.75
CA ARG A 495 24.42 13.21 14.09
C ARG A 495 23.63 12.65 15.26
N ILE A 496 23.34 11.35 15.27
CA ILE A 496 22.69 10.67 16.39
C ILE A 496 23.47 10.86 17.70
N LEU A 497 24.81 10.89 17.64
CA LEU A 497 25.69 11.18 18.78
C LEU A 497 25.52 12.61 19.32
N ARG A 498 25.23 13.58 18.45
CA ARG A 498 25.30 15.02 18.77
C ARG A 498 23.95 15.69 19.03
N SER A 499 22.84 15.10 18.63
CA SER A 499 21.51 15.72 18.73
C SER A 499 20.62 15.02 19.75
N GLY A 500 20.20 15.74 20.80
CA GLY A 500 19.24 15.26 21.81
C GLY A 500 17.78 15.17 21.35
N SER A 501 17.44 15.72 20.19
CA SER A 501 16.12 15.67 19.57
C SER A 501 16.29 15.78 18.06
N GLU A 502 15.56 14.98 17.27
CA GLU A 502 15.46 15.25 15.82
C GLU A 502 14.77 16.60 15.61
N PHE A 503 15.31 17.39 14.67
CA PHE A 503 14.61 18.48 14.00
C PHE A 503 13.83 17.92 12.81
#